data_AF-A0AAU3JIR8-F1
#
_entry.id   AF-A0AAU3JIR8-F1
#
_cell.length_a   1.000
_cell.length_b   1.000
_cell.length_c   1.000
_cell.angle_alpha   90.00
_cell.angle_beta   90.00
_cell.angle_gamma   90.00
#
_symmetry.space_group_name_H-M   'P 1'
#
loop_
_entity.id
_entity.type
_entity.pdbx_description
1 polymer ?
#
loop_
_entity_poly.entity_id
_entity_poly.type
_entity_poly.pdbx_seq_one_letter_code
_entity_poly.pdbx_strand_id
1 'polypeptide(L)'
;MLDFPIVAQYQAEFRGIAGYYQLAFNVHRLGRLKYVMQRSLVKTLARKYRVRVSRIHQRYRTVLKTDQGPRRGLQVTVERGEGRKPLVAQWGGVSLRHKIRIGSLDDHPTQVWNSARNEVVKRLLADTCEMCGSHDGVEVHHIRHLKDLNVRGRVAKPAWAQMMAARRRKTLVVCRVCHEGIHYGASHSRQNS
;
A
#
# COMPACT_ATOMS: atom_id res chain seq x y z
N MET A 1 7.11 15.34 3.32
CA MET A 1 6.91 13.88 3.15
C MET A 1 6.58 13.25 4.51
N LEU A 2 5.35 12.76 4.70
CA LEU A 2 4.78 12.49 6.02
C LEU A 2 5.39 11.25 6.73
N ASP A 3 5.71 11.38 8.02
CA ASP A 3 6.05 10.24 8.92
C ASP A 3 4.81 9.50 9.43
N PHE A 4 3.69 10.21 9.48
CA PHE A 4 2.38 9.72 9.92
C PHE A 4 2.00 8.36 9.32
N PRO A 5 1.99 8.15 7.99
CA PRO A 5 1.52 6.88 7.41
C PRO A 5 2.40 5.69 7.82
N ILE A 6 3.71 5.89 8.03
CA ILE A 6 4.63 4.83 8.43
C ILE A 6 4.27 4.36 9.85
N VAL A 7 4.15 5.30 10.80
CA VAL A 7 3.82 4.96 12.19
C VAL A 7 2.40 4.40 12.30
N ALA A 8 1.44 4.96 11.56
CA ALA A 8 0.06 4.51 11.54
C ALA A 8 -0.06 3.06 11.04
N GLN A 9 0.64 2.71 9.95
CA GLN A 9 0.64 1.36 9.40
C GLN A 9 1.17 0.34 10.39
N TYR A 10 2.35 0.58 10.97
CA TYR A 10 2.93 -0.31 11.98
C TYR A 10 1.97 -0.53 13.15
N GLN A 11 1.40 0.56 13.68
CA GLN A 11 0.45 0.49 14.79
C GLN A 11 -0.81 -0.31 14.43
N ALA A 12 -1.35 -0.15 13.22
CA ALA A 12 -2.52 -0.89 12.76
C ALA A 12 -2.24 -2.40 12.69
N GLU A 13 -1.11 -2.79 12.10
CA GLU A 13 -0.68 -4.20 12.03
C GLU A 13 -0.51 -4.81 13.42
N PHE A 14 0.20 -4.12 14.32
CA PHE A 14 0.39 -4.60 15.68
C PHE A 14 -0.91 -4.68 16.47
N ARG A 15 -1.81 -3.70 16.31
CA ARG A 15 -3.14 -3.71 16.93
C ARG A 15 -3.95 -4.92 16.45
N GLY A 16 -3.93 -5.23 15.15
CA GLY A 16 -4.60 -6.41 14.60
C GLY A 16 -4.12 -7.71 15.21
N ILE A 17 -2.79 -7.92 15.26
CA ILE A 17 -2.19 -9.13 15.85
C ILE A 17 -2.49 -9.21 17.36
N ALA A 18 -2.32 -8.11 18.09
CA ALA A 18 -2.56 -8.08 19.53
C ALA A 18 -4.05 -8.27 19.87
N GLY A 19 -4.97 -7.79 19.01
CA GLY A 19 -6.40 -8.02 19.12
C GLY A 19 -6.76 -9.48 18.86
N TYR A 20 -6.24 -10.08 17.79
CA TYR A 20 -6.49 -11.48 17.45
C TYR A 20 -6.08 -12.44 18.57
N TYR A 21 -4.92 -12.22 19.19
CA TYR A 21 -4.42 -13.06 20.30
C TYR A 21 -4.82 -12.56 21.69
N GLN A 22 -5.77 -11.63 21.82
CA GLN A 22 -6.08 -11.00 23.10
C GLN A 22 -6.60 -11.97 24.17
N LEU A 23 -7.26 -13.06 23.74
CA LEU A 23 -7.78 -14.14 24.57
C LEU A 23 -6.75 -15.25 24.83
N ALA A 24 -5.62 -15.24 24.13
CA ALA A 24 -4.60 -16.26 24.32
C ALA A 24 -3.91 -16.07 25.68
N PHE A 25 -3.83 -17.15 26.45
CA PHE A 25 -3.15 -17.16 27.75
C PHE A 25 -1.69 -16.66 27.66
N ASN A 26 -1.04 -16.93 26.52
CA ASN A 26 0.35 -16.56 26.27
C ASN A 26 0.52 -15.21 25.53
N VAL A 27 -0.48 -14.32 25.54
CA VAL A 27 -0.42 -13.00 24.86
C VAL A 27 0.79 -12.14 25.29
N HIS A 28 1.31 -12.36 26.50
CA HIS A 28 2.54 -11.71 26.98
C HIS A 28 3.75 -11.97 26.07
N ARG A 29 3.79 -13.10 25.34
CA ARG A 29 4.84 -13.42 24.36
C ARG A 29 4.90 -12.44 23.19
N LEU A 30 3.79 -11.76 22.88
CA LEU A 30 3.76 -10.68 21.89
C LEU A 30 4.61 -9.47 22.30
N GLY A 31 5.10 -9.41 23.55
CA GLY A 31 6.10 -8.42 23.96
C GLY A 31 7.37 -8.48 23.11
N ARG A 32 7.80 -9.70 22.71
CA ARG A 32 8.93 -9.89 21.79
C ARG A 32 8.63 -9.31 20.40
N LEU A 33 7.43 -9.58 19.89
CA LEU A 33 6.98 -9.03 18.60
C LEU A 33 6.94 -7.50 18.64
N LYS A 34 6.34 -6.93 19.70
CA LYS A 34 6.29 -5.47 19.93
C LYS A 34 7.69 -4.87 19.87
N TYR A 35 8.66 -5.48 20.55
CA TYR A 35 10.04 -5.01 20.56
C TYR A 35 10.70 -5.04 19.17
N VAL A 36 10.54 -6.14 18.42
CA VAL A 36 11.09 -6.29 17.07
C VAL A 36 10.47 -5.26 16.12
N MET A 37 9.14 -5.11 16.14
CA MET A 37 8.44 -4.12 15.31
C MET A 37 8.84 -2.69 15.67
N GLN A 38 8.99 -2.37 16.96
CA GLN A 38 9.46 -1.06 17.40
C GLN A 38 10.86 -0.76 16.90
N ARG A 39 11.80 -1.72 16.98
CA ARG A 39 13.15 -1.54 16.43
C ARG A 39 13.13 -1.35 14.91
N SER A 40 12.31 -2.13 14.20
CA SER A 40 12.12 -1.99 12.75
C SER A 40 11.61 -0.59 12.39
N LEU A 41 10.54 -0.13 13.03
CA LEU A 41 9.95 1.20 12.83
C LEU A 41 10.97 2.33 13.01
N VAL A 42 11.69 2.31 14.15
CA VAL A 42 12.66 3.37 14.46
C VAL A 42 13.84 3.33 13.49
N LYS A 43 14.29 2.16 13.05
CA LYS A 43 15.33 2.03 12.02
C LYS A 43 14.87 2.57 10.67
N THR A 44 13.61 2.32 10.28
CA THR A 44 13.02 2.86 9.04
C THR A 44 13.01 4.39 9.06
N LEU A 45 12.57 4.99 10.17
CA LEU A 45 12.60 6.45 10.35
C LEU A 45 14.03 7.01 10.39
N ALA A 46 14.95 6.33 11.10
CA ALA A 46 16.35 6.72 11.19
C ALA A 46 17.01 6.75 9.81
N ARG A 47 16.76 5.73 8.99
CA ARG A 47 17.25 5.65 7.61
C ARG A 47 16.66 6.77 6.73
N LYS A 48 15.36 7.05 6.85
CA LYS A 48 14.68 8.13 6.11
C LYS A 48 15.34 9.49 6.37
N TYR A 49 15.71 9.77 7.61
CA TYR A 49 16.32 11.04 8.02
C TYR A 49 17.86 11.03 8.03
N ARG A 50 18.50 9.89 7.74
CA ARG A 50 19.96 9.69 7.86
C ARG A 50 20.52 10.06 9.25
N VAL A 51 19.76 9.76 10.30
CA VAL A 51 20.14 10.03 11.69
C VAL A 51 20.32 8.74 12.48
N ARG A 52 20.91 8.85 13.67
CA ARG A 52 21.00 7.72 14.61
C ARG A 52 19.61 7.38 15.18
N VAL A 53 19.40 6.09 15.48
CA VAL A 53 18.19 5.55 16.11
C VAL A 53 17.84 6.28 17.42
N SER A 54 18.85 6.66 18.21
CA SER A 54 18.67 7.42 19.45
C SER A 54 18.00 8.78 19.24
N ARG A 55 18.33 9.49 18.16
CA ARG A 55 17.71 10.79 17.82
C ARG A 55 16.22 10.62 17.49
N ILE A 56 15.84 9.54 16.81
CA ILE A 56 14.42 9.22 16.53
C ILE A 56 13.67 8.95 17.83
N HIS A 57 14.24 8.16 18.75
CA HIS A 57 13.63 7.94 20.07
C HIS A 57 13.44 9.26 20.83
N GLN A 58 14.45 10.13 20.84
CA GLN A 58 14.35 11.41 21.53
C GLN A 58 13.30 12.34 20.89
N ARG A 59 13.19 12.33 19.56
CA ARG A 59 12.27 13.18 18.79
C ARG A 59 10.81 12.80 18.95
N TYR A 60 10.50 11.49 18.93
CA TYR A 60 9.12 11.02 18.90
C TYR A 60 8.66 10.38 20.23
N ARG A 61 9.53 10.27 21.25
CA ARG A 61 9.11 9.73 22.56
C ARG A 61 7.94 10.53 23.12
N THR A 62 6.93 9.81 23.59
CA THR A 62 5.82 10.41 24.32
C THR A 62 5.33 9.45 25.40
N VAL A 63 4.54 9.97 26.33
CA VAL A 63 3.79 9.16 27.29
C VAL A 63 2.34 9.08 26.81
N LEU A 64 1.94 7.88 26.38
CA LEU A 64 0.59 7.59 25.93
C LEU A 64 -0.29 7.28 27.13
N LYS A 65 -1.42 7.99 27.26
CA LYS A 65 -2.49 7.63 28.20
C LYS A 65 -3.23 6.43 27.61
N THR A 66 -3.18 5.30 28.32
CA THR A 66 -3.94 4.09 27.95
C THR A 66 -4.91 3.76 29.08
N ASP A 67 -5.94 2.97 28.81
CA ASP A 67 -6.95 2.54 29.79
C ASP A 67 -6.37 1.84 31.03
N GLN A 68 -5.09 1.47 30.98
CA GLN A 68 -4.37 0.71 32.00
C GLN A 68 -3.18 1.50 32.58
N GLY A 69 -3.13 2.81 32.33
CA GLY A 69 -2.10 3.72 32.84
C GLY A 69 -1.17 4.28 31.75
N PRO A 70 -0.23 5.16 32.14
CA PRO A 70 0.71 5.79 31.21
C PRO A 70 1.72 4.78 30.68
N ARG A 71 1.91 4.74 29.36
CA ARG A 71 2.92 3.91 28.69
C ARG A 71 3.84 4.73 27.81
N ARG A 72 5.14 4.42 27.82
CA ARG A 72 6.09 5.05 26.89
C ARG A 72 5.83 4.54 25.47
N GLY A 73 5.64 5.46 24.55
CA GLY A 73 5.40 5.18 23.14
C GLY A 73 6.12 6.16 22.22
N LEU A 74 5.82 6.05 20.93
CA LEU A 74 6.24 7.04 19.94
C LEU A 74 4.99 7.73 19.40
N GLN A 75 5.04 9.04 19.18
CA GLN A 75 3.94 9.78 18.59
C GLN A 75 4.44 10.73 17.51
N VAL A 76 3.71 10.74 16.40
CA VAL A 76 3.88 11.68 15.31
C VAL A 76 2.61 12.49 15.21
N THR A 77 2.72 13.80 15.37
CA THR A 77 1.64 14.76 15.14
C THR A 77 1.93 15.50 13.84
N VAL A 78 0.97 15.51 12.93
CA VAL A 78 1.02 16.33 11.71
C VAL A 78 -0.13 17.31 11.78
N GLU A 79 0.21 18.59 11.86
CA GLU A 79 -0.78 19.66 11.79
C GLU A 79 -1.40 19.69 10.40
N ARG A 80 -2.72 19.80 10.35
CA ARG A 80 -3.47 20.13 9.14
C ARG A 80 -3.82 21.61 9.27
N GLY A 81 -3.86 22.33 8.14
CA GLY A 81 -4.13 23.77 8.09
C GLY A 81 -5.39 24.21 8.86
N GLU A 82 -5.54 25.52 9.01
CA GLU A 82 -6.47 26.18 9.95
C GLU A 82 -7.82 25.46 10.13
N GLY A 83 -8.10 25.07 11.39
CA GLY A 83 -9.37 24.49 11.83
C GLY A 83 -9.48 22.95 11.82
N ARG A 84 -8.52 22.21 11.25
CA ARG A 84 -8.59 20.73 11.22
C ARG A 84 -7.84 20.10 12.38
N LYS A 85 -8.46 19.10 13.03
CA LYS A 85 -7.79 18.30 14.07
C LYS A 85 -6.48 17.71 13.53
N PRO A 86 -5.37 17.83 14.27
CA PRO A 86 -4.08 17.32 13.83
C PRO A 86 -4.14 15.80 13.69
N LEU A 87 -3.44 15.28 12.69
CA LEU A 87 -3.27 13.84 12.51
C LEU A 87 -2.26 13.31 13.51
N VAL A 88 -2.72 12.45 14.41
CA VAL A 88 -1.87 11.85 15.43
C VAL A 88 -1.74 10.36 15.17
N ALA A 89 -0.52 9.90 14.88
CA ALA A 89 -0.17 8.48 14.83
C ALA A 89 0.63 8.12 16.09
N GLN A 90 0.27 7.02 16.73
CA GLN A 90 0.90 6.56 17.97
C GLN A 90 1.38 5.13 17.82
N TRP A 91 2.54 4.82 18.39
CA TRP A 91 3.08 3.47 18.49
C TRP A 91 3.26 3.08 19.96
N GLY A 92 2.86 1.85 20.30
CA GLY A 92 3.17 1.23 21.58
C GLY A 92 2.10 1.38 22.67
N GLY A 93 0.96 2.00 22.35
CA GLY A 93 -0.19 2.15 23.25
C GLY A 93 -1.05 0.89 23.43
N VAL A 94 -0.86 -0.15 22.61
CA VAL A 94 -1.64 -1.40 22.74
C VAL A 94 -1.20 -2.18 23.98
N SER A 95 -2.18 -2.55 24.81
CA SER A 95 -1.99 -3.39 26.00
C SER A 95 -1.90 -4.86 25.61
N LEU A 96 -0.91 -5.57 26.16
CA LEU A 96 -0.71 -7.02 26.00
C LEU A 96 -1.15 -7.79 27.25
N ARG A 97 -2.15 -7.29 27.97
CA ARG A 97 -2.77 -8.05 29.07
C ARG A 97 -3.75 -9.05 28.49
N HIS A 98 -3.70 -10.27 29.02
CA HIS A 98 -4.69 -11.30 28.74
C HIS A 98 -6.05 -10.78 29.19
N LYS A 99 -7.04 -10.83 28.30
CA LYS A 99 -8.43 -10.52 28.64
C LYS A 99 -9.22 -11.82 28.77
N ILE A 100 -9.98 -11.93 29.85
CA ILE A 100 -10.88 -13.06 30.12
C ILE A 100 -12.29 -12.77 29.56
N ARG A 101 -12.65 -11.48 29.42
CA ARG A 101 -13.91 -11.02 28.83
C ARG A 101 -13.64 -10.07 27.68
N ILE A 102 -14.33 -10.27 26.57
CA ILE A 102 -14.29 -9.39 25.40
C ILE A 102 -15.31 -8.28 25.65
N GLY A 103 -14.87 -7.02 25.70
CA GLY A 103 -15.78 -5.89 25.42
C GLY A 103 -16.02 -5.81 23.91
N SER A 104 -17.12 -5.21 23.45
CA SER A 104 -17.57 -5.19 22.04
C SER A 104 -16.42 -5.29 21.04
N LEU A 105 -16.35 -6.41 20.32
CA LEU A 105 -15.44 -6.54 19.18
C LEU A 105 -15.86 -5.49 18.17
N ASP A 106 -14.95 -4.60 17.82
CA ASP A 106 -15.13 -3.75 16.65
C ASP A 106 -14.91 -4.65 15.43
N ASP A 107 -15.96 -5.36 15.02
CA ASP A 107 -15.99 -6.26 13.85
C ASP A 107 -15.97 -5.50 12.52
N HIS A 108 -15.78 -4.19 12.58
CA HIS A 108 -15.48 -3.34 11.43
C HIS A 108 -13.96 -3.16 11.32
N PRO A 109 -13.23 -4.05 10.61
CA PRO A 109 -11.84 -3.80 10.31
C PRO A 109 -11.74 -2.43 9.64
N THR A 110 -10.73 -1.65 10.02
CA THR A 110 -10.47 -0.36 9.38
C THR A 110 -10.30 -0.64 7.90
N GLN A 111 -11.27 -0.21 7.09
CA GLN A 111 -11.28 -0.46 5.66
C GLN A 111 -10.09 0.30 5.09
N VAL A 112 -8.94 -0.38 4.98
CA VAL A 112 -7.76 0.17 4.33
C VAL A 112 -8.17 0.34 2.88
N TRP A 113 -8.58 1.55 2.53
CA TRP A 113 -8.98 1.97 1.19
C TRP A 113 -7.77 1.95 0.24
N ASN A 114 -7.19 0.76 0.03
CA ASN A 114 -6.30 0.47 -1.09
C ASN A 114 -7.11 0.13 -2.35
N SER A 115 -8.43 -0.02 -2.26
CA SER A 115 -9.35 -0.26 -3.38
C SER A 115 -9.30 0.84 -4.46
N ALA A 116 -8.87 2.05 -4.09
CA ALA A 116 -8.68 3.15 -5.04
C ALA A 116 -7.47 2.96 -5.98
N ARG A 117 -6.52 2.05 -5.67
CA ARG A 117 -5.25 1.91 -6.41
C ARG A 117 -5.19 0.80 -7.45
N ASN A 118 -6.19 -0.07 -7.55
CA ASN A 118 -6.16 -1.15 -8.54
C ASN A 118 -6.77 -0.66 -9.86
N GLU A 119 -6.12 0.32 -10.47
CA GLU A 119 -6.50 0.85 -11.77
C GLU A 119 -6.58 -0.25 -12.86
N VAL A 120 -5.71 -1.27 -12.80
CA VAL A 120 -5.78 -2.41 -13.71
C VAL A 120 -7.08 -3.19 -13.52
N VAL A 121 -7.51 -3.42 -12.27
CA VAL A 121 -8.77 -4.11 -11.98
C VAL A 121 -9.96 -3.30 -12.48
N LYS A 122 -9.98 -1.99 -12.28
CA LYS A 122 -11.04 -1.12 -12.82
C LYS A 122 -11.10 -1.17 -14.35
N ARG A 123 -9.96 -1.17 -15.04
CA ARG A 123 -9.90 -1.24 -16.50
C ARG A 123 -10.28 -2.61 -17.04
N LEU A 124 -9.93 -3.68 -16.34
CA LEU A 124 -10.37 -5.03 -16.68
C LEU A 124 -11.88 -5.21 -16.45
N LEU A 125 -12.43 -4.67 -15.36
CA LEU A 125 -13.88 -4.68 -15.08
C LEU A 125 -14.69 -3.81 -16.05
N ALA A 126 -14.05 -2.83 -16.70
CA ALA A 126 -14.68 -2.09 -17.79
C ALA A 126 -14.82 -2.92 -19.07
N ASP A 127 -14.18 -4.10 -19.12
CA ASP A 127 -14.31 -5.12 -20.16
C ASP A 127 -14.21 -4.55 -21.58
N THR A 128 -13.30 -3.60 -21.79
CA THR A 128 -13.16 -2.88 -23.06
C THR A 128 -11.70 -2.92 -23.50
N CYS A 129 -11.45 -3.39 -24.72
CA CYS A 129 -10.13 -3.38 -25.34
C CYS A 129 -9.65 -1.94 -25.56
N GLU A 130 -8.51 -1.57 -24.98
CA GLU A 130 -7.96 -0.22 -25.11
C GLU A 130 -7.48 0.09 -26.54
N MET A 131 -7.26 -0.92 -27.38
CA MET A 131 -6.80 -0.75 -28.77
C MET A 131 -7.92 -0.64 -29.80
N CYS A 132 -8.90 -1.56 -29.74
CA CYS A 132 -9.97 -1.65 -30.74
C CYS A 132 -11.38 -1.41 -30.18
N GLY A 133 -11.56 -1.29 -28.86
CA GLY A 133 -12.86 -1.08 -28.23
C GLY A 133 -13.75 -2.32 -28.09
N SER A 134 -13.32 -3.49 -28.56
CA SER A 134 -14.07 -4.74 -28.40
C SER A 134 -14.24 -5.15 -26.93
N HIS A 135 -15.38 -5.76 -26.62
CA HIS A 135 -15.72 -6.30 -25.30
C HIS A 135 -15.53 -7.82 -25.18
N ASP A 136 -15.11 -8.50 -26.25
CA ASP A 136 -15.02 -9.95 -26.27
C ASP A 136 -13.63 -10.45 -25.84
N GLY A 137 -13.59 -11.24 -24.76
CA GLY A 137 -12.39 -11.96 -24.34
C GLY A 137 -11.22 -11.05 -24.01
N VAL A 138 -11.44 -10.12 -23.07
CA VAL A 138 -10.48 -9.10 -22.67
C VAL A 138 -9.47 -9.63 -21.65
N GLU A 139 -8.18 -9.45 -21.96
CA GLU A 139 -7.05 -9.91 -21.19
C GLU A 139 -6.05 -8.78 -20.92
N VAL A 140 -5.17 -8.96 -19.94
CA VAL A 140 -4.15 -7.97 -19.58
C VAL A 140 -2.80 -8.33 -20.21
N HIS A 141 -2.40 -7.58 -21.23
CA HIS A 141 -1.04 -7.61 -21.74
C HIS A 141 -0.10 -6.87 -20.78
N HIS A 142 1.01 -7.51 -20.38
CA HIS A 142 1.98 -6.90 -19.47
C HIS A 142 3.42 -7.01 -19.98
N ILE A 143 4.21 -5.97 -19.75
CA ILE A 143 5.65 -5.92 -20.06
C ILE A 143 6.50 -5.79 -18.79
N ARG A 144 7.75 -6.23 -18.84
CA ARG A 144 8.68 -6.15 -17.69
C ARG A 144 9.12 -4.71 -17.42
N HIS A 145 9.59 -3.98 -18.43
CA HIS A 145 10.01 -2.59 -18.30
C HIS A 145 9.55 -1.70 -19.47
N LEU A 146 9.22 -0.43 -19.20
CA LEU A 146 8.84 0.55 -20.24
C LEU A 146 9.96 0.82 -21.25
N LYS A 147 11.22 0.67 -20.85
CA LYS A 147 12.37 0.80 -21.76
C LYS A 147 12.39 -0.28 -22.85
N ASP A 148 11.75 -1.42 -22.59
CA ASP A 148 11.69 -2.56 -23.52
C ASP A 148 10.80 -2.24 -24.74
N LEU A 149 9.99 -1.16 -24.68
CA LEU A 149 9.19 -0.64 -25.80
C LEU A 149 10.04 0.02 -26.89
N ASN A 150 11.27 0.44 -26.57
CA ASN A 150 12.19 1.06 -27.51
C ASN A 150 13.20 0.02 -28.03
N VAL A 151 12.76 -0.83 -28.94
CA VAL A 151 13.65 -1.80 -29.60
C VAL A 151 14.56 -1.04 -30.57
N ARG A 152 15.88 -1.11 -30.36
CA ARG A 152 16.88 -0.56 -31.28
C ARG A 152 16.73 -1.22 -32.66
N GLY A 153 16.53 -0.42 -33.70
CA GLY A 153 16.43 -0.89 -35.09
C GLY A 153 15.03 -0.88 -35.72
N ARG A 154 13.95 -0.59 -34.98
CA ARG A 154 12.63 -0.34 -35.59
C ARG A 154 12.42 1.14 -35.90
N VAL A 155 12.14 1.47 -37.16
CA VAL A 155 11.90 2.84 -37.64
C VAL A 155 10.56 3.39 -37.13
N ALA A 156 9.55 2.53 -36.95
CA ALA A 156 8.24 2.90 -36.42
C ALA A 156 7.85 2.04 -35.20
N LYS A 157 7.36 2.69 -34.13
CA LYS A 157 6.84 1.98 -32.95
C LYS A 157 5.45 1.40 -33.28
N PRO A 158 5.16 0.13 -32.95
CA PRO A 158 3.83 -0.43 -33.15
C PRO A 158 2.80 0.29 -32.26
N ALA A 159 1.54 0.33 -32.70
CA ALA A 159 0.47 1.10 -32.06
C ALA A 159 0.33 0.81 -30.55
N TRP A 160 0.38 -0.46 -30.15
CA TRP A 160 0.32 -0.87 -28.74
C TRP A 160 1.46 -0.28 -27.91
N ALA A 161 2.67 -0.20 -28.47
CA ALA A 161 3.86 0.32 -27.79
C ALA A 161 3.79 1.84 -27.65
N GLN A 162 3.23 2.53 -28.65
CA GLN A 162 2.95 3.97 -28.56
C GLN A 162 1.94 4.26 -27.44
N MET A 163 0.87 3.46 -27.34
CA MET A 163 -0.14 3.60 -26.30
C MET A 163 0.43 3.35 -24.90
N MET A 164 1.21 2.29 -24.71
CA MET A 164 1.88 2.01 -23.43
C MET A 164 2.89 3.11 -23.03
N ALA A 165 3.64 3.63 -24.00
CA ALA A 165 4.60 4.71 -23.78
C ALA A 165 3.91 6.04 -23.42
N ALA A 166 2.85 6.41 -24.13
CA ALA A 166 2.07 7.62 -23.85
C ALA A 166 1.42 7.56 -22.46
N ARG A 167 0.85 6.42 -22.09
CA ARG A 167 0.24 6.20 -20.77
C ARG A 167 1.27 6.00 -19.66
N ARG A 168 2.55 5.77 -20.01
CA ARG A 168 3.65 5.39 -19.09
C ARG A 168 3.27 4.22 -18.18
N ARG A 169 2.61 3.20 -18.74
CA ARG A 169 2.11 2.03 -18.02
C ARG A 169 2.66 0.73 -18.59
N LYS A 170 2.91 -0.24 -17.71
CA LYS A 170 3.39 -1.58 -18.08
C LYS A 170 2.28 -2.55 -18.44
N THR A 171 1.02 -2.12 -18.39
CA THR A 171 -0.15 -2.96 -18.61
C THR A 171 -1.12 -2.30 -19.59
N LEU A 172 -1.64 -3.10 -20.52
CA LEU A 172 -2.62 -2.73 -21.54
C LEU A 172 -3.72 -3.79 -21.54
N VAL A 173 -4.97 -3.35 -21.48
CA VAL A 173 -6.14 -4.23 -21.50
C VAL A 173 -6.56 -4.41 -22.96
N VAL A 174 -6.57 -5.64 -23.47
CA VAL A 174 -6.77 -5.94 -24.90
C VAL A 174 -7.60 -7.20 -25.09
N CYS A 175 -8.40 -7.27 -26.16
CA CYS A 175 -9.05 -8.52 -26.55
C CYS A 175 -8.03 -9.55 -27.06
N ARG A 176 -8.42 -10.83 -27.10
CA ARG A 176 -7.57 -11.93 -27.57
C ARG A 176 -6.93 -11.69 -28.95
N VAL A 177 -7.67 -11.15 -29.91
CA VAL A 177 -7.15 -10.83 -31.27
C VAL A 177 -6.03 -9.79 -31.21
N CYS A 178 -6.23 -8.72 -30.44
CA CYS A 178 -5.21 -7.70 -30.22
C CYS A 178 -4.03 -8.26 -29.43
N HIS A 179 -4.27 -9.16 -28.47
CA HIS A 179 -3.22 -9.79 -27.68
C HIS A 179 -2.31 -10.66 -28.56
N GLU A 180 -2.89 -11.51 -29.40
CA GLU A 180 -2.17 -12.31 -30.39
C GLU A 180 -1.41 -11.41 -31.39
N GLY A 181 -2.04 -10.33 -31.87
CA GLY A 181 -1.39 -9.36 -32.76
C GLY A 181 -0.15 -8.68 -32.16
N ILE A 182 -0.12 -8.45 -30.84
CA ILE A 182 1.07 -7.93 -30.13
C ILE A 182 2.21 -8.95 -30.16
N HIS A 183 1.91 -10.24 -30.00
CA HIS A 183 2.91 -11.31 -30.03
C HIS A 183 3.45 -11.58 -31.43
N TYR A 184 2.59 -11.51 -32.46
CA TYR A 184 2.98 -11.76 -33.85
C TYR A 184 3.49 -10.51 -34.60
N GLY A 185 3.47 -9.33 -33.96
CA GLY A 185 3.97 -8.09 -34.54
C GLY A 185 3.07 -7.49 -35.63
N ALA A 186 1.80 -7.90 -35.70
CA ALA A 186 0.85 -7.36 -36.66
C ALA A 186 0.42 -5.93 -36.29
N SER A 187 0.53 -5.00 -37.24
CA SER A 187 0.01 -3.64 -37.11
C SER A 187 -1.51 -3.64 -37.29
N HIS A 188 -2.26 -3.50 -36.20
CA HIS A 188 -3.70 -3.30 -36.28
C HIS A 188 -4.00 -1.94 -36.94
N SER A 189 -4.51 -1.95 -38.18
CA SER A 189 -5.17 -0.78 -38.77
C SER A 189 -6.55 -0.64 -38.11
N ARG A 190 -6.87 0.55 -37.60
CA ARG A 190 -8.21 0.87 -37.12
C ARG A 190 -9.20 0.75 -38.28
N GLN A 191 -10.04 -0.28 -38.28
CA GLN A 191 -11.27 -0.26 -39.06
C GLN A 191 -12.33 0.37 -38.16
N ASN A 192 -12.59 1.67 -38.38
CA ASN A 192 -13.78 2.33 -37.86
C ASN A 192 -14.94 1.93 -38.80
N SER A 193 -15.93 1.24 -38.25
CA SER A 193 -17.29 1.22 -38.79
C SER A 193 -18.18 2.07 -37.90
#